data_AF-A0A838TKC5-F1
#
_entry.id   AF-A0A838TKC5-F1
#
_cell.length_a   1.000
_cell.length_b   1.000
_cell.length_c   1.000
_cell.angle_alpha   90.00
_cell.angle_beta   90.00
_cell.angle_gamma   90.00
#
_symmetry.space_group_name_H-M   'P 1'
#
loop_
_entity.id
_entity.type
_entity.pdbx_description
1 polymer ?
#
loop_
_entity_poly.entity_id
_entity_poly.type
_entity_poly.pdbx_seq_one_letter_code
_entity_poly.pdbx_strand_id
1 'polypeptide(L)'
;MDCRFGDSLLLLPELVRPGDVVLIDGPKDFRALKLAFRLLDTSHPSAVFVHDLWLGSQPRRFVERYLPRALFSDGPAWVERYATLDSGRNAPPAAPGTRRAYGATMGCFLAGDDDYHRRLQQCRAAQGRDRLRATARKILHRLPIRRPADFEVVPAGQTDAK
;
A
#
# COMPACT_ATOMS: atom_id res chain seq x y z
N MET A 1 16.07 3.29 22.37
CA MET A 1 14.85 2.98 21.60
C MET A 1 13.71 2.93 22.59
N ASP A 2 12.69 3.77 22.44
CA ASP A 2 11.49 3.76 23.29
C ASP A 2 10.41 2.93 22.56
N CYS A 3 9.97 1.82 23.15
CA CYS A 3 8.93 0.97 22.58
C CYS A 3 7.66 1.13 23.41
N ARG A 4 6.60 1.66 22.78
CA ARG A 4 5.32 1.92 23.42
C ARG A 4 4.28 0.90 23.01
N PHE A 5 3.47 0.47 23.96
CA PHE A 5 2.38 -0.47 23.74
C PHE A 5 1.04 0.28 23.71
N GLY A 6 0.18 -0.05 22.73
CA GLY A 6 -1.18 0.48 22.63
C GLY A 6 -1.69 0.56 21.19
N ASP A 7 -2.86 1.19 20.98
CA ASP A 7 -3.45 1.37 19.66
C ASP A 7 -2.74 2.51 18.90
N SER A 8 -2.02 2.15 17.83
CA SER A 8 -1.31 3.13 16.99
C SER A 8 -2.26 4.12 16.31
N LEU A 9 -3.55 3.79 16.16
CA LEU A 9 -4.56 4.73 15.64
C LEU A 9 -4.86 5.91 16.58
N LEU A 10 -4.52 5.75 17.86
CA LEU A 10 -4.74 6.75 18.91
C LEU A 10 -3.42 7.40 19.32
N LEU A 11 -2.40 6.57 19.58
CA LEU A 11 -1.13 7.05 20.13
C LEU A 11 -0.27 7.77 19.10
N LEU A 12 -0.17 7.23 17.88
CA LEU A 12 0.80 7.73 16.90
C LEU A 12 0.55 9.19 16.47
N PRO A 13 -0.70 9.65 16.23
CA PRO A 13 -0.97 11.06 15.94
C PRO A 13 -0.48 12.04 17.01
N GLU A 14 -0.44 11.63 18.28
CA GLU A 14 0.03 12.48 19.39
C GLU A 14 1.55 12.51 19.51
N LEU A 15 2.23 11.49 18.97
CA LEU A 15 3.68 11.31 19.10
C LEU A 15 4.46 11.85 17.89
N VAL A 16 3.84 11.86 16.70
CA VAL A 16 4.47 12.30 15.46
C VAL A 16 4.66 13.81 15.47
N ARG A 17 5.90 14.23 15.22
CA ARG A 17 6.34 15.63 15.18
C ARG A 17 6.50 16.12 13.74
N PRO A 18 6.49 17.45 13.52
CA PRO A 18 6.82 18.03 12.23
C PRO A 18 8.16 17.51 11.68
N GLY A 19 8.15 17.02 10.44
CA GLY A 19 9.32 16.51 9.73
C GLY A 19 9.56 15.00 9.84
N ASP A 20 8.90 14.31 10.79
CA ASP A 20 9.09 12.87 11.00
C ASP A 20 8.76 12.05 9.75
N VAL A 21 9.44 10.91 9.61
CA VAL A 21 9.09 9.87 8.62
C VAL A 21 8.53 8.67 9.37
N VAL A 22 7.33 8.25 9.00
CA VAL A 22 6.63 7.16 9.70
C VAL A 22 6.63 5.89 8.86
N LEU A 23 7.09 4.78 9.44
CA LEU A 23 6.95 3.44 8.87
C LEU A 23 5.81 2.69 9.58
N ILE A 24 4.81 2.26 8.81
CA ILE A 24 3.67 1.48 9.28
C ILE A 24 3.88 0.03 8.86
N ASP A 25 4.35 -0.80 9.80
CA ASP A 25 4.48 -2.28 9.70
C ASP A 25 3.31 -3.03 10.39
N GLY A 26 2.14 -2.40 10.37
CA GLY A 26 0.88 -2.88 10.95
C GLY A 26 0.00 -1.70 11.32
N PRO A 27 -1.35 -1.77 11.42
CA PRO A 27 -2.31 -2.82 10.98
C PRO A 27 -2.26 -3.12 9.47
N LYS A 28 -2.93 -4.19 9.02
CA LYS A 28 -2.95 -4.62 7.61
C LYS A 28 -4.07 -3.95 6.79
N ASP A 29 -3.95 -4.04 5.47
CA ASP A 29 -4.94 -3.60 4.47
C ASP A 29 -5.37 -2.13 4.61
N PHE A 30 -6.65 -1.84 4.32
CA PHE A 30 -7.25 -0.50 4.42
C PHE A 30 -7.08 0.13 5.81
N ARG A 31 -6.83 -0.63 6.88
CA ARG A 31 -6.55 -0.02 8.20
C ARG A 31 -5.21 0.74 8.18
N ALA A 32 -4.20 0.18 7.52
CA ALA A 32 -2.89 0.82 7.35
C ALA A 32 -3.04 2.15 6.58
N LEU A 33 -3.77 2.11 5.45
CA LEU A 33 -4.01 3.30 4.63
C LEU A 33 -4.76 4.39 5.39
N LYS A 34 -5.78 4.03 6.17
CA LYS A 34 -6.51 4.99 6.99
C LYS A 34 -5.62 5.62 8.06
N LEU A 35 -4.72 4.86 8.68
CA LEU A 35 -3.74 5.42 9.62
C LEU A 35 -2.81 6.40 8.89
N ALA A 36 -2.23 5.98 7.76
CA ALA A 36 -1.35 6.83 6.96
C ALA A 36 -2.00 8.16 6.57
N PHE A 37 -3.23 8.12 6.06
CA PHE A 37 -3.94 9.33 5.67
C PHE A 37 -4.29 10.22 6.86
N ARG A 38 -4.65 9.64 8.02
CA ARG A 38 -4.87 10.44 9.25
C ARG A 38 -3.60 11.15 9.71
N LEU A 39 -2.44 10.49 9.61
CA LEU A 39 -1.17 11.11 9.97
C LEU A 39 -0.81 12.22 8.98
N LEU A 40 -0.94 11.98 7.68
CA LEU A 40 -0.63 12.99 6.65
C LEU A 40 -1.60 14.19 6.69
N ASP A 41 -2.85 13.99 7.12
CA ASP A 41 -3.83 15.07 7.31
C ASP A 41 -3.39 16.07 8.40
N THR A 42 -2.57 15.65 9.37
CA THR A 42 -2.00 16.57 10.39
C THR A 42 -0.90 17.47 9.83
N SER A 43 -0.36 17.16 8.64
CA SER A 43 0.82 17.81 8.06
C SER A 43 2.09 17.75 8.92
N HIS A 44 2.11 16.92 9.99
CA HIS A 44 3.30 16.73 10.80
C HIS A 44 4.37 15.87 10.10
N PRO A 45 4.11 14.60 9.74
CA PRO A 45 5.14 13.79 9.11
C PRO A 45 5.43 14.32 7.70
N SER A 46 6.69 14.25 7.27
CA SER A 46 7.09 14.56 5.90
C SER A 46 6.74 13.45 4.91
N ALA A 47 6.72 12.20 5.38
CA ALA A 47 6.33 11.03 4.61
C ALA A 47 5.79 9.91 5.50
N VAL A 48 4.92 9.08 4.93
CA VAL A 48 4.47 7.83 5.53
C VAL A 48 4.69 6.66 4.57
N PHE A 49 5.35 5.62 5.09
CA PHE A 49 5.58 4.35 4.42
C PHE A 49 4.61 3.30 4.95
N VAL A 50 3.92 2.60 4.06
CA VAL A 50 2.99 1.51 4.38
C VAL A 50 3.49 0.21 3.76
N HIS A 51 3.75 -0.79 4.60
CA HIS A 51 4.12 -2.12 4.17
C HIS A 51 2.95 -2.95 3.62
N ASP A 52 3.26 -4.10 3.01
CA ASP A 52 2.31 -5.11 2.51
C ASP A 52 1.31 -4.61 1.44
N LEU A 53 1.68 -3.59 0.65
CA LEU A 53 0.88 -3.11 -0.49
C LEU A 53 1.14 -3.91 -1.78
N TRP A 54 1.04 -5.23 -1.69
CA TRP A 54 1.36 -6.16 -2.78
C TRP A 54 0.43 -5.98 -4.00
N LEU A 55 0.97 -6.26 -5.19
CA LEU A 55 0.30 -6.07 -6.49
C LEU A 55 -1.02 -6.83 -6.61
N GLY A 56 -2.09 -6.11 -6.91
CA GLY A 56 -3.43 -6.70 -7.09
C GLY A 56 -4.26 -6.75 -5.81
N SER A 57 -3.67 -6.46 -4.64
CA SER A 57 -4.44 -6.26 -3.41
C SER A 57 -5.42 -5.09 -3.54
N GLN A 58 -6.55 -5.15 -2.85
CA GLN A 58 -7.56 -4.08 -2.89
C GLN A 58 -7.02 -2.74 -2.34
N PRO A 59 -6.24 -2.71 -1.25
CA PRO A 59 -5.53 -1.51 -0.81
C PRO A 59 -4.57 -0.97 -1.87
N ARG A 60 -3.77 -1.82 -2.53
CA ARG A 60 -2.86 -1.40 -3.60
C ARG A 60 -3.62 -0.78 -4.77
N ARG A 61 -4.68 -1.43 -5.26
CA ARG A 61 -5.52 -0.91 -6.34
C ARG A 61 -6.17 0.42 -5.99
N PHE A 62 -6.54 0.61 -4.71
CA PHE A 62 -7.04 1.89 -4.24
C PHE A 62 -5.98 2.98 -4.36
N VAL A 63 -4.77 2.74 -3.87
CA VAL A 63 -3.68 3.72 -3.91
C VAL A 63 -3.33 4.06 -5.36
N GLU A 64 -3.15 3.06 -6.23
CA GLU A 64 -2.83 3.30 -7.65
C GLU A 64 -3.87 4.13 -8.39
N ARG A 65 -5.15 4.00 -8.00
CA ARG A 65 -6.25 4.76 -8.60
C ARG A 65 -6.32 6.20 -8.10
N TYR A 66 -6.09 6.42 -6.81
CA TYR A 66 -6.42 7.69 -6.17
C TYR A 66 -5.21 8.54 -5.78
N LEU A 67 -4.02 7.94 -5.67
CA LEU A 67 -2.76 8.59 -5.33
C LEU A 67 -1.73 8.32 -6.44
N PRO A 68 -1.84 8.97 -7.61
CA PRO A 68 -0.95 8.70 -8.75
C PRO A 68 0.52 9.05 -8.48
N ARG A 69 0.78 9.87 -7.45
CA ARG A 69 2.14 10.26 -7.01
C ARG A 69 2.73 9.31 -5.98
N ALA A 70 1.98 8.29 -5.52
CA ALA A 70 2.51 7.29 -4.60
C ALA A 70 3.67 6.52 -5.23
N LEU A 71 4.74 6.34 -4.47
CA LEU A 71 5.89 5.54 -4.88
C LEU A 71 5.74 4.13 -4.32
N PHE A 72 6.13 3.11 -5.09
CA PHE A 72 6.11 1.72 -4.65
C PHE A 72 7.48 1.08 -4.82
N SER A 73 7.90 0.27 -3.84
CA SER A 73 9.18 -0.45 -3.88
C SER A 73 9.22 -1.57 -4.93
N ASP A 74 8.08 -1.93 -5.52
CA ASP A 74 7.99 -2.86 -6.66
C ASP A 74 7.85 -2.12 -8.01
N GLY A 75 8.04 -0.79 -8.02
CA GLY A 75 8.10 -0.01 -9.24
C GLY A 75 9.31 -0.42 -10.09
N PRO A 76 9.21 -0.50 -11.43
CA PRO A 76 10.29 -0.99 -12.29
C PRO A 76 11.63 -0.31 -12.05
N ALA A 77 11.65 1.02 -11.96
CA ALA A 77 12.86 1.80 -11.70
C ALA A 77 13.46 1.55 -10.30
N TRP A 78 12.62 1.24 -9.31
CA TRP A 78 13.08 0.88 -7.96
C TRP A 78 13.72 -0.51 -7.97
N VAL A 79 13.01 -1.49 -8.53
CA VAL A 79 13.48 -2.88 -8.63
C VAL A 79 14.78 -2.97 -9.41
N GLU A 80 14.89 -2.28 -10.55
CA GLU A 80 16.11 -2.22 -11.37
C GLU A 80 17.31 -1.71 -10.57
N ARG A 81 17.10 -0.70 -9.71
CA ARG A 81 18.17 -0.06 -8.95
C ARG A 81 18.54 -0.81 -7.68
N TYR A 82 17.57 -1.41 -6.99
CA TYR A 82 17.75 -1.85 -5.59
C TYR A 82 17.52 -3.35 -5.36
N ALA A 83 17.06 -4.13 -6.34
CA ALA A 83 16.76 -5.56 -6.10
C ALA A 83 17.98 -6.43 -5.76
N THR A 84 19.19 -5.93 -6.09
CA THR A 84 20.46 -6.54 -5.72
C THR A 84 20.69 -6.56 -4.22
N LEU A 85 20.10 -5.60 -3.47
CA LEU A 85 20.25 -5.50 -2.03
C LEU A 85 19.54 -6.64 -1.29
N ASP A 86 18.40 -7.11 -1.80
CA ASP A 86 17.60 -8.14 -1.12
C ASP A 86 17.99 -9.56 -1.54
N SER A 87 18.34 -9.77 -2.81
CA SER A 87 18.53 -11.12 -3.37
C SER A 87 19.99 -11.48 -3.68
N GLY A 88 20.91 -10.51 -3.60
CA GLY A 88 22.28 -10.66 -4.10
C GLY A 88 22.36 -10.90 -5.62
N ARG A 89 21.22 -10.77 -6.34
CA ARG A 89 21.08 -11.00 -7.77
C ARG A 89 20.41 -9.79 -8.41
N ASN A 90 20.72 -9.54 -9.68
CA ASN A 90 19.96 -8.56 -10.45
C ASN A 90 18.53 -9.09 -10.64
N ALA A 91 17.54 -8.24 -10.44
CA ALA A 91 16.18 -8.57 -10.86
C ALA A 91 16.19 -8.80 -12.38
N PRO A 92 15.58 -9.88 -12.89
CA PRO A 92 15.46 -10.07 -14.32
C PRO A 92 14.67 -8.90 -14.93
N PRO A 93 15.07 -8.38 -16.10
CA PRO A 93 14.41 -7.23 -16.71
C PRO A 93 12.91 -7.49 -16.84
N ALA A 94 12.10 -6.49 -16.47
CA ALA A 94 10.67 -6.53 -16.74
C ALA A 94 10.45 -6.31 -18.24
N ALA A 95 9.62 -7.14 -18.86
CA ALA A 95 9.20 -6.86 -20.23
C ALA A 95 8.39 -5.54 -20.25
N PRO A 96 8.47 -4.73 -21.31
CA PRO A 96 7.66 -3.52 -21.44
C PRO A 96 6.18 -3.81 -21.16
N GLY A 97 5.56 -3.02 -20.28
CA GLY A 97 4.14 -3.19 -19.91
C GLY A 97 3.85 -4.31 -18.89
N THR A 98 4.87 -4.99 -18.34
CA THR A 98 4.67 -5.99 -17.28
C THR A 98 5.06 -5.45 -15.91
N ARG A 99 4.37 -5.92 -14.86
CA ARG A 99 4.75 -5.69 -13.46
C ARG A 99 5.03 -7.01 -12.78
N ARG A 100 6.04 -7.02 -11.91
CA ARG A 100 6.41 -8.18 -11.10
C ARG A 100 6.11 -7.90 -9.65
N ALA A 101 5.52 -8.87 -8.96
CA ALA A 101 5.45 -8.80 -7.51
C ALA A 101 6.87 -8.84 -6.94
N TYR A 102 7.15 -8.07 -5.88
CA TYR A 102 8.48 -7.97 -5.31
C TYR A 102 8.42 -7.75 -3.80
N GLY A 103 8.78 -8.78 -3.04
CA GLY A 103 8.94 -8.72 -1.59
C GLY A 103 7.69 -8.22 -0.87
N ALA A 104 7.87 -7.74 0.36
CA ALA A 104 6.84 -6.98 1.06
C ALA A 104 6.78 -5.56 0.47
N THR A 105 5.92 -5.35 -0.52
CA THR A 105 5.84 -4.05 -1.19
C THR A 105 5.54 -2.92 -0.20
N MET A 106 6.41 -1.90 -0.22
CA MET A 106 6.24 -0.64 0.47
C MET A 106 5.58 0.38 -0.45
N GLY A 107 4.55 1.07 0.02
CA GLY A 107 4.07 2.31 -0.59
C GLY A 107 4.52 3.53 0.22
N CYS A 108 4.95 4.59 -0.45
CA CYS A 108 5.35 5.85 0.17
C CYS A 108 4.40 6.98 -0.26
N PHE A 109 3.95 7.77 0.71
CA PHE A 109 3.07 8.91 0.54
C PHE A 109 3.72 10.15 1.19
N LEU A 110 3.81 11.26 0.44
CA LEU A 110 4.46 12.48 0.89
C LEU A 110 3.45 13.49 1.44
N ALA A 111 3.84 14.28 2.44
CA ALA A 111 2.99 15.36 2.93
C ALA A 111 2.67 16.37 1.82
N GLY A 112 1.42 16.85 1.78
CA GLY A 112 0.98 17.87 0.82
C GLY A 112 0.77 17.39 -0.63
N ASP A 113 1.01 16.10 -0.94
CA ASP A 113 0.84 15.59 -2.31
C ASP A 113 -0.62 15.37 -2.72
N ASP A 114 -1.56 15.34 -1.78
CA ASP A 114 -3.00 15.13 -2.02
C ASP A 114 -3.86 15.68 -0.86
N ASP A 115 -5.18 15.69 -1.05
CA ASP A 115 -6.19 15.96 -0.02
C ASP A 115 -6.44 14.67 0.79
N TYR A 116 -5.63 14.46 1.83
CA TYR A 116 -5.67 13.24 2.64
C TYR A 116 -6.97 13.06 3.42
N HIS A 117 -7.65 14.15 3.79
CA HIS A 117 -9.00 14.09 4.36
C HIS A 117 -9.98 13.42 3.39
N ARG A 118 -10.02 13.88 2.14
CA ARG A 118 -10.86 13.28 1.09
C ARG A 118 -10.46 11.84 0.81
N ARG A 119 -9.16 11.52 0.75
CA ARG A 119 -8.68 10.14 0.55
C ARG A 119 -9.09 9.22 1.69
N LEU A 120 -9.13 9.71 2.92
CA LEU A 120 -9.63 8.94 4.06
C LEU A 120 -11.10 8.55 3.87
N GLN A 121 -11.95 9.46 3.40
CA GLN A 121 -13.36 9.15 3.13
C GLN A 121 -13.53 8.15 1.97
N GLN A 122 -12.78 8.34 0.87
CA GLN A 122 -12.77 7.42 -0.26
C GLN A 122 -12.29 6.02 0.15
N CYS A 123 -11.29 5.95 1.04
CA CYS A 123 -10.74 4.72 1.59
C CYS A 123 -11.79 3.96 2.41
N ARG A 124 -12.58 4.66 3.24
CA ARG A 124 -13.72 4.07 3.97
C ARG A 124 -14.78 3.48 3.02
N ALA A 125 -15.14 4.23 1.99
CA ALA A 125 -16.11 3.75 0.98
C ALA A 125 -15.58 2.56 0.17
N ALA A 126 -14.29 2.55 -0.18
CA ALA A 126 -13.63 1.43 -0.84
C ALA A 126 -13.62 0.18 0.05
N GLN A 127 -13.27 0.31 1.33
CA GLN A 127 -13.32 -0.79 2.29
C GLN A 127 -14.73 -1.36 2.45
N GLY A 128 -15.76 -0.50 2.52
CA GLY A 128 -17.15 -0.95 2.59
C GLY A 128 -17.58 -1.77 1.37
N ARG A 129 -17.27 -1.29 0.17
CA ARG A 129 -17.53 -2.03 -1.09
C ARG A 129 -16.77 -3.35 -1.14
N ASP A 130 -15.52 -3.37 -0.70
CA ASP A 130 -14.70 -4.58 -0.67
C ASP A 130 -15.29 -5.63 0.28
N ARG A 131 -15.75 -5.23 1.47
CA ARG A 131 -16.45 -6.14 2.39
C ARG A 131 -17.71 -6.75 1.78
N LEU A 132 -18.53 -5.95 1.11
CA LEU A 132 -19.72 -6.45 0.42
C LEU A 132 -19.36 -7.45 -0.68
N ARG A 133 -18.36 -7.15 -1.49
CA ARG A 133 -17.85 -8.07 -2.53
C ARG A 133 -17.31 -9.36 -1.92
N ALA A 134 -16.57 -9.28 -0.82
CA ALA A 134 -16.03 -10.45 -0.12
C ALA A 134 -17.15 -11.34 0.43
N THR A 135 -18.19 -10.74 1.03
CA THR A 135 -19.38 -11.47 1.49
C THR A 135 -20.09 -12.17 0.33
N ALA A 136 -20.33 -11.46 -0.78
CA ALA A 136 -20.94 -12.05 -1.97
C ALA A 136 -20.10 -13.21 -2.56
N ARG A 137 -18.77 -13.08 -2.62
CA ARG A 137 -17.89 -14.17 -3.08
C ARG A 137 -17.98 -15.42 -2.22
N LYS A 138 -18.06 -15.26 -0.89
CA LYS A 138 -18.22 -16.38 0.04
C LYS A 138 -19.53 -17.12 -0.20
N ILE A 139 -20.61 -16.38 -0.41
CA ILE A 139 -21.93 -16.94 -0.74
C ILE A 139 -21.89 -17.68 -2.08
N LEU A 140 -21.16 -17.14 -3.07
CA LEU A 140 -21.05 -17.72 -4.41
C LEU A 140 -19.90 -18.74 -4.57
N HIS A 141 -19.30 -19.22 -3.47
CA HIS A 141 -18.17 -20.17 -3.47
C HIS A 141 -16.99 -19.81 -4.41
N ARG A 142 -16.71 -18.52 -4.63
CA ARG A 142 -15.58 -18.09 -5.45
C ARG A 142 -14.26 -18.19 -4.69
N LEU A 143 -13.20 -18.58 -5.38
CA LEU A 143 -11.85 -18.70 -4.80
C LEU A 143 -11.35 -17.35 -4.24
N PRO A 144 -10.59 -17.36 -3.13
CA PRO A 144 -9.97 -16.18 -2.58
C PRO A 144 -8.89 -15.64 -3.53
N ILE A 145 -8.67 -14.32 -3.51
CA ILE A 145 -7.52 -13.71 -4.19
C ILE A 145 -6.27 -14.08 -3.40
N ARG A 146 -5.26 -14.62 -4.10
CA ARG A 146 -3.96 -14.96 -3.53
C ARG A 146 -2.94 -13.85 -3.85
N ARG A 147 -2.03 -13.60 -2.92
CA ARG A 147 -0.82 -12.80 -3.19
C ARG A 147 0.06 -13.51 -4.24
N PRO A 148 0.48 -12.84 -5.31
CA PRO A 148 1.43 -13.41 -6.27
C PRO A 148 2.74 -13.78 -5.58
N ALA A 149 3.41 -14.82 -6.07
CA ALA A 149 4.76 -15.14 -5.64
C ALA A 149 5.75 -14.04 -6.08
N ASP A 150 6.88 -13.91 -5.38
CA ASP A 150 7.89 -12.94 -5.78
C ASP A 150 8.38 -13.21 -7.20
N PHE A 151 8.50 -12.13 -7.97
CA PHE A 151 8.81 -12.10 -9.40
C PHE A 151 7.75 -12.69 -10.34
N GLU A 152 6.59 -13.13 -9.82
CA GLU A 152 5.45 -13.55 -10.63
C GLU A 152 4.97 -12.37 -11.49
N VAL A 153 4.75 -12.63 -12.77
CA VAL A 153 4.30 -11.63 -13.74
C VAL A 153 2.81 -11.42 -13.57
N VAL A 154 2.41 -10.21 -13.20
CA VAL A 154 1.00 -9.83 -13.11
C VAL A 154 0.64 -9.04 -14.38
N PRO A 155 -0.34 -9.51 -15.20
CA PRO A 155 -0.75 -8.80 -16.40
C PRO A 155 -1.20 -7.37 -16.09
N ALA A 156 -0.68 -6.39 -16.83
CA ALA A 156 -1.21 -5.03 -16.81
C ALA A 156 -2.65 -5.08 -17.34
N GLY A 157 -3.64 -4.86 -16.47
CA GLY A 157 -5.06 -4.90 -16.85
C GLY A 157 -5.92 -5.93 -16.14
N GLN A 158 -5.42 -6.71 -15.16
CA GLN A 158 -6.29 -7.34 -14.14
C GLN A 158 -6.87 -6.30 -13.14
N THR A 159 -7.18 -5.11 -13.65
CA THR A 159 -8.16 -4.19 -13.08
C THR A 159 -9.53 -4.74 -13.47
N ASP A 160 -10.12 -5.57 -12.61
CA ASP A 160 -11.50 -6.10 -12.67
C ASP A 160 -12.11 -6.08 -14.09
N ALA A 161 -12.06 -7.24 -14.77
CA ALA A 161 -12.96 -7.53 -15.87
C ALA A 161 -14.37 -7.02 -15.51
N LYS A 162 -14.92 -6.17 -16.38
CA LYS A 162 -16.38 -6.08 -16.53
C LYS A 162 -16.91 -7.44 -16.98
#